data_AF-A0A7N2MWT1-F1
#
_entry.id   AF-A0A7N2MWT1-F1
#
_cell.length_a   1.000
_cell.length_b   1.000
_cell.length_c   1.000
_cell.angle_alpha   90.00
_cell.angle_beta   90.00
_cell.angle_gamma   90.00
#
_symmetry.space_group_name_H-M   'P 1'
#
loop_
_entity.id
_entity.type
_entity.pdbx_description
1 polymer ?
#
loop_
_entity_poly.entity_id
_entity_poly.type
_entity_poly.pdbx_seq_one_letter_code
_entity_poly.pdbx_strand_id
1 'polypeptide(L)'
;MALSPLKSVGGRSLLGLQIAFFSWTAALGKILSTDNLQKRELYTKRMFQLLLSAYSTISIQDTALFLGMNEDDATNHVLQQGWVVDPASQMLTVKKQTIVTEQKLDATKLQRFIECLPP
;
A
#
# COMPACT_ATOMS: atom_id res chain seq x y z
N MET A 1 -38.92 64.29 23.59
CA MET A 1 -37.69 64.66 22.84
C MET A 1 -36.65 63.61 23.15
N ALA A 2 -36.07 63.02 22.10
CA ALA A 2 -35.46 61.69 22.13
C ALA A 2 -34.06 61.66 22.76
N LEU A 3 -33.76 60.59 23.49
CA LEU A 3 -32.40 60.11 23.67
C LEU A 3 -32.40 58.59 23.39
N SER A 4 -31.97 58.21 22.19
CA SER A 4 -31.66 56.82 21.86
C SER A 4 -30.14 56.70 21.76
N PRO A 5 -29.47 55.82 22.53
CA PRO A 5 -28.06 55.58 22.34
C PRO A 5 -27.82 54.60 21.19
N LEU A 6 -26.77 54.89 20.42
CA LEU A 6 -26.27 54.13 19.27
C LEU A 6 -26.22 52.61 19.55
N LYS A 7 -26.94 51.83 18.73
CA LYS A 7 -26.65 50.41 18.56
C LYS A 7 -25.48 50.26 17.60
N SER A 8 -24.26 50.22 18.17
CA SER A 8 -23.03 49.87 17.46
C SER A 8 -23.08 48.40 17.02
N VAL A 9 -23.59 48.17 15.82
CA VAL A 9 -23.58 46.85 15.17
C VAL A 9 -22.21 46.63 14.53
N GLY A 10 -21.55 45.54 14.92
CA GLY A 10 -20.69 44.80 13.99
C GLY A 10 -19.18 44.92 14.18
N GLY A 11 -18.67 44.88 15.41
CA GLY A 11 -17.26 44.54 15.66
C GLY A 11 -17.01 43.05 15.39
N ARG A 12 -16.80 42.67 14.12
CA ARG A 12 -16.24 41.36 13.78
C ARG A 12 -14.81 41.33 14.30
N SER A 13 -14.65 40.79 15.51
CA SER A 13 -13.39 40.67 16.21
C SER A 13 -12.38 39.87 15.37
N LEU A 14 -11.25 40.49 15.02
CA LEU A 14 -10.09 39.89 14.36
C LEU A 14 -9.63 38.57 15.02
N LEU A 15 -9.89 38.42 16.31
CA LEU A 15 -9.69 37.19 17.08
C LEU A 15 -10.44 35.99 16.47
N GLY A 16 -11.67 36.17 16.00
CA GLY A 16 -12.44 35.09 15.35
C GLY A 16 -11.82 34.65 14.02
N LEU A 17 -11.18 35.57 13.29
CA LEU A 17 -10.50 35.25 12.02
C LEU A 17 -9.20 34.46 12.27
N GLN A 18 -8.44 34.83 13.31
CA GLN A 18 -7.22 34.13 13.72
C GLN A 18 -7.52 32.72 14.25
N ILE A 19 -8.57 32.56 15.05
CA ILE A 19 -8.99 31.24 15.56
C ILE A 19 -9.47 30.35 14.40
N ALA A 20 -10.21 30.91 13.44
CA ALA A 20 -10.64 30.18 12.24
C ALA A 20 -9.44 29.73 11.39
N PHE A 21 -8.43 30.59 11.22
CA PHE A 21 -7.19 30.26 10.53
C PHE A 21 -6.41 29.13 11.23
N PHE A 22 -6.29 29.17 12.56
CA PHE A 22 -5.62 28.12 13.32
C PHE A 22 -6.38 26.79 13.27
N SER A 23 -7.71 26.83 13.36
CA SER A 23 -8.54 25.63 13.21
C SER A 23 -8.43 25.04 11.80
N TRP A 24 -8.36 25.88 10.76
CA TRP A 24 -8.23 25.44 9.37
C TRP A 24 -6.85 24.84 9.08
N THR A 25 -5.78 25.46 9.58
CA THR A 25 -4.41 24.91 9.44
C THR A 25 -4.24 23.61 10.21
N ALA A 26 -4.81 23.49 11.41
CA ALA A 26 -4.84 22.23 12.16
C ALA A 26 -5.63 21.13 11.44
N ALA A 27 -6.77 21.47 10.83
CA ALA A 27 -7.55 20.53 10.03
C ALA A 27 -6.80 20.09 8.77
N LEU A 28 -6.14 21.01 8.06
CA LEU A 28 -5.31 20.70 6.89
C LEU A 28 -4.14 19.80 7.26
N GLY A 29 -3.43 20.07 8.36
CA GLY A 29 -2.34 19.21 8.83
C GLY A 29 -2.82 17.79 9.15
N LYS A 30 -4.01 17.66 9.75
CA LYS A 30 -4.64 16.35 10.00
C LYS A 30 -4.97 15.65 8.69
N ILE A 31 -5.71 16.29 7.77
CA ILE A 31 -6.08 15.73 6.46
C ILE A 31 -4.83 15.25 5.71
N LEU A 32 -3.81 16.12 5.59
CA LEU A 32 -2.59 15.79 4.89
C LEU A 32 -1.82 14.62 5.53
N SER A 33 -1.85 14.50 6.86
CA SER A 33 -1.16 13.42 7.58
C SER A 33 -1.94 12.10 7.56
N THR A 34 -3.25 12.14 7.86
CA THR A 34 -4.09 10.95 7.93
C THR A 34 -4.33 10.34 6.57
N ASP A 35 -4.60 11.17 5.55
CA ASP A 35 -4.79 10.67 4.18
C ASP A 35 -3.48 10.14 3.59
N ASN A 36 -2.32 10.73 3.91
CA ASN A 36 -1.03 10.17 3.48
C ASN A 36 -0.73 8.83 4.14
N LEU A 37 -0.97 8.72 5.45
CA LEU A 37 -0.76 7.46 6.17
C LEU A 37 -1.64 6.36 5.59
N GLN A 38 -2.93 6.63 5.39
CA GLN A 38 -3.85 5.67 4.80
C GLN A 38 -3.47 5.30 3.36
N LYS A 39 -3.01 6.27 2.55
CA LYS A 39 -2.51 6.01 1.19
C LYS A 39 -1.25 5.14 1.19
N ARG A 40 -0.32 5.35 2.14
CA ARG A 40 0.87 4.50 2.26
C ARG A 40 0.50 3.07 2.62
N GLU A 41 -0.39 2.85 3.58
CA GLU A 41 -0.81 1.50 3.96
C GLU A 41 -1.48 0.76 2.80
N LEU A 42 -2.37 1.43 2.06
CA LEU A 42 -3.01 0.86 0.87
C LEU A 42 -2.00 0.55 -0.23
N TYR A 43 -1.02 1.43 -0.43
CA TYR A 43 0.06 1.22 -1.40
C TYR A 43 0.90 -0.01 -1.04
N THR A 44 1.39 -0.08 0.21
CA THR A 44 2.17 -1.21 0.73
C THR A 44 1.40 -2.53 0.56
N LYS A 45 0.12 -2.56 0.91
CA LYS A 45 -0.72 -3.76 0.76
C LYS A 45 -0.89 -4.20 -0.70
N ARG A 46 -1.11 -3.25 -1.62
CA ARG A 46 -1.24 -3.56 -3.05
C ARG A 46 0.07 -4.03 -3.66
N MET A 47 1.17 -3.34 -3.35
CA MET A 47 2.51 -3.76 -3.79
C MET A 47 2.82 -5.16 -3.30
N PHE A 48 2.51 -5.47 -2.04
CA PHE A 48 2.68 -6.81 -1.51
C PHE A 48 1.88 -7.87 -2.28
N GLN A 49 0.61 -7.63 -2.60
CA GLN A 49 -0.19 -8.53 -3.44
C GLN A 49 0.37 -8.70 -4.86
N LEU A 50 0.90 -7.63 -5.45
CA LEU A 50 1.56 -7.68 -6.75
C LEU A 50 2.82 -8.55 -6.69
N LEU A 51 3.67 -8.35 -5.68
CA LEU A 51 4.87 -9.17 -5.47
C LEU A 51 4.49 -10.65 -5.27
N LEU A 52 3.46 -10.93 -4.45
CA LEU A 52 2.94 -12.29 -4.22
C LEU A 52 2.49 -13.01 -5.49
N SER A 53 1.93 -12.27 -6.46
CA SER A 53 1.29 -12.87 -7.64
C SER A 53 2.24 -13.00 -8.82
N ALA A 54 3.15 -12.04 -9.01
CA ALA A 54 4.01 -11.96 -10.19
C ALA A 54 5.40 -12.57 -9.96
N TYR A 55 5.95 -12.51 -8.75
CA TYR A 55 7.32 -12.90 -8.47
C TYR A 55 7.39 -14.16 -7.60
N SER A 56 8.21 -15.14 -8.02
CA SER A 56 8.54 -16.31 -7.18
C SER A 56 9.72 -16.01 -6.25
N THR A 57 10.65 -15.19 -6.74
CA THR A 57 11.85 -14.75 -6.05
C THR A 57 12.11 -13.29 -6.38
N ILE A 58 12.43 -12.46 -5.39
CA ILE A 58 12.72 -11.02 -5.57
C ILE A 58 13.82 -10.60 -4.60
N SER A 59 14.66 -9.63 -4.97
CA SER A 59 15.70 -9.11 -4.06
C SER A 59 15.08 -8.39 -2.86
N ILE A 60 15.77 -8.46 -1.72
CA ILE A 60 15.44 -7.68 -0.52
C ILE A 60 15.48 -6.17 -0.84
N GLN A 61 16.46 -5.74 -1.64
CA GLN A 61 16.63 -4.33 -2.03
C GLN A 61 15.46 -3.83 -2.87
N ASP A 62 15.08 -4.59 -3.90
CA ASP A 62 13.94 -4.23 -4.74
C ASP A 62 12.64 -4.17 -3.92
N THR A 63 12.48 -5.10 -2.97
CA THR A 63 11.33 -5.12 -2.07
C THR A 63 11.31 -3.90 -1.15
N ALA A 64 12.45 -3.53 -0.57
CA ALA A 64 12.59 -2.32 0.24
C ALA A 64 12.23 -1.05 -0.56
N LEU A 65 12.72 -0.95 -1.80
CA LEU A 65 12.41 0.15 -2.72
C LEU A 65 10.92 0.20 -3.08
N PHE A 66 10.31 -0.95 -3.39
CA PHE A 66 8.88 -1.02 -3.75
C PHE A 66 7.95 -0.74 -2.58
N LEU A 67 8.37 -1.04 -1.36
CA LEU A 67 7.59 -0.82 -0.15
C LEU A 67 7.85 0.55 0.49
N GLY A 68 8.92 1.24 0.06
CA GLY A 68 9.33 2.55 0.59
C GLY A 68 9.79 2.49 2.05
N MET A 69 10.41 1.37 2.45
CA MET A 69 10.92 1.09 3.79
C MET A 69 12.37 0.61 3.72
N ASN A 70 13.07 0.59 4.85
CA ASN A 70 14.45 0.11 4.89
C ASN A 70 14.53 -1.41 4.65
N GLU A 71 15.69 -1.93 4.28
CA GLU A 71 15.90 -3.37 4.03
C GLU A 71 15.57 -4.23 5.27
N ASP A 72 15.98 -3.79 6.46
CA ASP A 72 15.68 -4.47 7.72
C ASP A 72 14.17 -4.49 8.00
N ASP A 73 13.50 -3.36 7.81
CA ASP A 73 12.06 -3.22 8.04
C ASP A 73 11.25 -4.06 7.05
N ALA A 74 11.66 -4.06 5.77
CA ALA A 74 11.08 -4.89 4.73
C ALA A 74 11.23 -6.37 5.07
N THR A 75 12.44 -6.78 5.49
CA THR A 75 12.75 -8.16 5.87
C THR A 75 11.90 -8.61 7.06
N ASN A 76 11.79 -7.79 8.10
CA ASN A 76 10.92 -8.08 9.24
C ASN A 76 9.44 -8.21 8.82
N HIS A 77 8.97 -7.34 7.92
CA HIS A 77 7.59 -7.39 7.40
C HIS A 77 7.31 -8.67 6.60
N VAL A 78 8.21 -9.07 5.69
CA VAL A 78 8.01 -10.27 4.85
C VAL A 78 8.14 -11.55 5.67
N LEU A 79 8.98 -11.57 6.70
CA LEU A 79 9.11 -12.68 7.65
C LEU A 79 7.80 -12.89 8.44
N GLN A 80 7.16 -11.80 8.91
CA GLN A 80 5.84 -11.89 9.54
C GLN A 80 4.76 -12.46 8.60
N GLN A 81 4.91 -12.24 7.30
CA GLN A 81 4.02 -12.77 6.27
C GLN A 81 4.40 -14.19 5.80
N GLY A 82 5.41 -14.81 6.43
CA GLY A 82 5.80 -16.21 6.19
C GLY A 82 6.67 -16.43 4.95
N TRP A 83 7.28 -15.37 4.40
CA TRP A 83 8.25 -15.49 3.30
C TRP A 83 9.59 -16.00 3.83
N VAL A 84 10.37 -16.63 2.95
CA VAL A 84 11.69 -17.17 3.32
C VAL A 84 12.76 -16.27 2.72
N VAL A 85 13.70 -15.84 3.56
CA VAL A 85 14.86 -15.05 3.14
C VAL A 85 16.01 -16.01 2.88
N ASP A 86 16.67 -15.88 1.73
CA ASP A 86 17.97 -16.51 1.45
C ASP A 86 19.09 -15.51 1.79
N PRO A 87 19.83 -15.72 2.90
CA PRO A 87 20.90 -14.81 3.33
C PRO A 87 22.09 -14.78 2.38
N ALA A 88 22.36 -15.86 1.63
CA ALA A 88 23.52 -15.95 0.74
C ALA A 88 23.29 -15.15 -0.55
N SER A 89 22.05 -15.11 -1.02
CA SER A 89 21.68 -14.44 -2.28
C SER A 89 21.02 -13.07 -2.06
N GLN A 90 20.68 -12.71 -0.82
CA GLN A 90 19.81 -11.56 -0.49
C GLN A 90 18.49 -11.58 -1.27
N MET A 91 17.95 -12.78 -1.50
CA MET A 91 16.72 -13.00 -2.24
C MET A 91 15.60 -13.45 -1.29
N LEU A 92 14.40 -12.96 -1.55
CA LEU A 92 13.18 -13.35 -0.89
C LEU A 92 12.47 -14.40 -1.73
N THR A 93 12.23 -15.57 -1.15
CA THR A 93 11.34 -16.58 -1.70
C THR A 93 9.92 -16.28 -1.24
N VAL A 94 9.15 -15.78 -2.20
CA VAL A 94 7.76 -15.40 -2.02
C VAL A 94 6.93 -16.68 -1.88
N LYS A 95 6.33 -16.93 -0.70
CA LYS A 95 5.41 -18.06 -0.54
C LYS A 95 4.14 -17.77 -1.31
N LYS A 96 4.12 -18.19 -2.57
CA LYS A 96 2.94 -18.20 -3.40
C LYS A 96 1.91 -19.12 -2.75
N GLN A 97 0.70 -18.62 -2.53
CA GLN A 97 -0.47 -19.45 -2.25
C GLN A 97 -0.47 -20.56 -3.29
N THR A 98 -0.56 -21.82 -2.87
CA THR A 98 -0.62 -22.98 -3.75
C THR A 98 -1.77 -22.78 -4.74
N ILE A 99 -1.51 -22.10 -5.85
CA ILE A 99 -2.32 -22.26 -7.04
C ILE A 99 -1.98 -23.67 -7.42
N VAL A 100 -2.88 -24.58 -7.06
CA VAL A 100 -2.83 -25.98 -7.38
C VAL A 100 -2.27 -26.09 -8.80
N THR A 101 -0.99 -26.46 -8.90
CA THR A 101 -0.41 -27.10 -10.06
C THR A 101 -1.08 -28.46 -10.14
N GLU A 102 -2.36 -28.45 -10.49
CA GLU A 102 -2.87 -29.41 -11.43
C GLU A 102 -3.00 -28.62 -12.72
N GLN A 103 -1.84 -28.30 -13.31
CA GLN A 103 -1.71 -28.59 -14.72
C GLN A 103 -1.95 -30.10 -14.82
N LYS A 104 -3.23 -30.48 -14.80
CA LYS A 104 -3.69 -31.81 -15.16
C LYS A 104 -3.38 -31.85 -16.64
N LEU A 105 -2.13 -32.16 -16.93
CA LEU A 105 -1.68 -32.59 -18.22
C LEU A 105 -2.40 -33.93 -18.39
N ASP A 106 -3.68 -33.87 -18.74
CA ASP A 106 -4.48 -35.05 -19.04
C ASP A 106 -3.66 -35.85 -20.03
N ALA A 107 -3.23 -37.06 -19.65
CA ALA A 107 -2.48 -37.95 -20.52
C ALA A 107 -3.20 -38.11 -21.88
N THR A 108 -4.53 -37.95 -21.88
CA THR A 108 -5.40 -37.89 -23.06
C THR A 108 -5.11 -36.71 -24.01
N LYS A 109 -4.72 -35.53 -23.51
CA LYS A 109 -4.29 -34.38 -24.34
C LYS A 109 -2.94 -34.64 -25.00
N LEU A 110 -2.01 -35.30 -24.31
CA LEU A 110 -0.73 -35.73 -24.88
C LEU A 110 -0.92 -36.85 -25.92
N GLN A 111 -1.78 -37.83 -25.63
CA GLN A 111 -2.09 -38.92 -26.56
C GLN A 111 -2.66 -38.40 -27.89
N ARG A 112 -3.56 -37.40 -27.85
CA ARG A 112 -4.11 -36.77 -29.05
C ARG A 112 -3.06 -36.00 -29.87
N PHE A 113 -2.01 -35.47 -29.23
CA PHE A 113 -0.89 -34.83 -29.93
C PHE A 113 0.01 -35.85 -30.63
N ILE A 114 0.22 -37.01 -30.01
CA ILE A 114 1.03 -38.09 -30.57
C ILE A 114 0.31 -38.76 -31.76
N GLU A 115 -1.02 -38.83 -31.74
CA GLU A 115 -1.85 -39.42 -32.81
C GLU A 115 -1.84 -38.61 -34.13
N CYS A 116 -1.57 -37.30 -34.08
CA CYS A 116 -1.48 -36.45 -35.28
C CYS A 116 -0.10 -36.47 -35.97
N LEU A 117 0.88 -37.22 -35.45
CA LEU A 117 2.16 -37.41 -36.11
C LEU A 117 2.12 -38.69 -36.97
N PRO A 118 2.19 -38.62 -38.31
CA PRO A 118 2.29 -39.83 -39.13
C PRO A 118 3.66 -40.49 -38.94
N PRO A 119 3.77 -41.82 -39.18
CA PRO A 119 5.01 -42.59 -39.03
C PRO A 119 6.11 -42.15 -40.01
#